data_AF-G5RZF5-F1
#
_entry.id   AF-G5RZF5-F1
#
_cell.length_a   1.000
_cell.length_b   1.000
_cell.length_c   1.000
_cell.angle_alpha   90.00
_cell.angle_beta   90.00
_cell.angle_gamma   90.00
#
_symmetry.space_group_name_H-M   'P 1'
#
loop_
_entity.id
_entity.type
_entity.pdbx_description
1 polymer ?
#
loop_
_entity_poly.entity_id
_entity_poly.type
_entity_poly.pdbx_seq_one_letter_code
_entity_poly.pdbx_strand_id
1 'polypeptide(L)'
;MLDEWDQRHQAFHSAIVAGCGSHYLLQMRERLFDLAARYRFIWLRETVLSVEMLEDKHIQHHTLTEAILAREAARASELMRQHLLQHLLTPIPIISIC
;
A
#
# COMPACT_ATOMS: atom_id res chain seq x y z
N MET A 1 4.32 -13.99 11.98
CA MET A 1 4.91 -12.64 11.93
C MET A 1 4.71 -11.97 10.57
N LEU A 2 5.28 -12.50 9.48
CA LEU A 2 5.07 -11.94 8.12
C LEU A 2 3.62 -11.99 7.67
N ASP A 3 2.96 -13.14 7.79
CA ASP A 3 1.55 -13.30 7.35
C ASP A 3 0.59 -12.39 8.13
N GLU A 4 0.86 -12.17 9.42
CA GLU A 4 0.07 -11.27 10.25
C GLU A 4 0.25 -9.80 9.84
N TRP A 5 1.48 -9.39 9.54
CA TRP A 5 1.74 -8.06 8.99
C TRP A 5 1.01 -7.89 7.66
N ASP A 6 1.08 -8.90 6.79
CA ASP A 6 0.46 -8.89 5.46
C ASP A 6 -1.06 -8.74 5.53
N GLN A 7 -1.71 -9.51 6.41
CA GLN A 7 -3.14 -9.43 6.67
C GLN A 7 -3.56 -8.05 7.20
N ARG A 8 -2.80 -7.50 8.16
CA ARG A 8 -3.08 -6.15 8.71
C ARG A 8 -2.88 -5.06 7.67
N HIS A 9 -1.85 -5.19 6.84
CA HIS A 9 -1.59 -4.27 5.73
C HIS A 9 -2.74 -4.30 4.71
N GLN A 10 -3.20 -5.49 4.32
CA GLN A 10 -4.37 -5.63 3.45
C GLN A 10 -5.63 -5.02 4.08
N ALA A 11 -5.90 -5.28 5.36
CA ALA A 11 -7.06 -4.73 6.06
C ALA A 11 -7.04 -3.20 6.09
N PHE A 12 -5.88 -2.59 6.37
CA PHE A 12 -5.70 -1.13 6.30
C PHE A 12 -6.04 -0.59 4.91
N HIS A 13 -5.44 -1.17 3.87
CA HIS A 13 -5.64 -0.75 2.49
C HIS A 13 -7.09 -0.92 2.03
N SER A 14 -7.79 -1.96 2.47
CA SER A 14 -9.22 -2.13 2.20
C SER A 14 -10.08 -1.11 2.93
N ALA A 15 -9.77 -0.79 4.19
CA ALA A 15 -10.53 0.15 5.00
C ALA A 15 -10.53 1.57 4.40
N ILE A 16 -9.37 2.06 3.97
CA ILE A 16 -9.24 3.44 3.46
C ILE A 16 -9.99 3.67 2.14
N VAL A 17 -10.29 2.62 1.37
CA VAL A 17 -11.06 2.71 0.13
C VAL A 17 -12.51 2.28 0.28
N ALA A 18 -12.93 1.76 1.45
CA ALA A 18 -14.27 1.22 1.66
C ALA A 18 -15.39 2.25 1.43
N GLY A 19 -15.07 3.55 1.52
CA GLY A 19 -15.98 4.64 1.17
C GLY A 19 -16.21 4.84 -0.34
N CYS A 20 -15.54 4.08 -1.21
CA CYS A 20 -15.75 4.15 -2.65
C CYS A 20 -17.15 3.64 -3.00
N GLY A 21 -17.98 4.50 -3.61
CA GLY A 21 -19.34 4.14 -4.02
C GLY A 21 -19.44 3.22 -5.24
N SER A 22 -18.31 2.84 -5.86
CA SER A 22 -18.29 1.99 -7.06
C SER A 22 -17.78 0.59 -6.75
N HIS A 23 -18.69 -0.38 -6.79
CA HIS A 23 -18.36 -1.79 -6.57
C HIS A 23 -17.34 -2.33 -7.59
N TYR A 24 -17.46 -1.93 -8.86
CA TYR A 24 -16.56 -2.38 -9.92
C TYR A 24 -15.12 -1.88 -9.72
N LEU A 25 -14.94 -0.65 -9.24
CA LEU A 25 -13.62 -0.11 -8.94
C LEU A 25 -12.98 -0.83 -7.74
N LEU A 26 -13.78 -1.15 -6.72
CA LEU A 26 -13.32 -1.94 -5.58
C LEU A 26 -12.86 -3.34 -5.99
N GLN A 27 -13.64 -4.05 -6.81
CA GLN A 27 -13.25 -5.36 -7.33
C GLN A 27 -11.96 -5.32 -8.15
N MET A 28 -11.82 -4.34 -9.05
CA MET A 28 -10.61 -4.19 -9.86
C MET A 28 -9.38 -3.95 -8.96
N ARG A 29 -9.52 -3.08 -7.97
CA ARG A 29 -8.46 -2.80 -7.01
C ARG A 29 -8.05 -4.04 -6.22
N GLU A 30 -9.02 -4.78 -5.68
CA GLU A 30 -8.76 -6.02 -4.94
C GLU A 30 -7.97 -7.01 -5.78
N ARG A 31 -8.41 -7.24 -7.03
CA ARG A 31 -7.69 -8.11 -7.97
C ARG A 31 -6.25 -7.63 -8.23
N LEU A 32 -6.03 -6.33 -8.44
CA LEU A 32 -4.68 -5.78 -8.64
C LEU A 32 -3.81 -5.95 -7.39
N PHE A 33 -4.40 -5.77 -6.21
CA PHE A 33 -3.71 -5.94 -4.93
C PHE A 33 -3.29 -7.40 -4.71
N ASP A 34 -4.15 -8.36 -5.03
CA ASP A 34 -3.86 -9.79 -4.94
C ASP A 34 -2.77 -10.22 -5.94
N LEU A 35 -2.83 -9.72 -7.18
CA LEU A 35 -1.77 -9.97 -8.16
C LEU A 35 -0.41 -9.43 -7.70
N ALA A 36 -0.41 -8.31 -6.98
CA ALA A 36 0.80 -7.72 -6.40
C ALA A 36 1.29 -8.45 -5.12
N ALA A 37 0.45 -9.27 -4.48
CA ALA A 37 0.76 -9.90 -3.19
C ALA A 37 2.03 -10.77 -3.24
N ARG A 38 2.25 -11.49 -4.35
CA ARG A 38 3.46 -12.31 -4.52
C ARG A 38 4.73 -11.45 -4.49
N TYR A 39 4.72 -10.31 -5.15
CA TYR A 39 5.87 -9.41 -5.20
C TYR A 39 6.09 -8.67 -3.88
N ARG A 40 4.99 -8.29 -3.22
CA ARG A 40 5.03 -7.75 -1.87
C ARG A 40 5.65 -8.75 -0.89
N PHE A 41 5.33 -10.05 -0.99
CA PHE A 41 5.92 -11.08 -0.13
C PHE A 41 7.45 -11.18 -0.31
N ILE A 42 7.95 -11.09 -1.55
CA ILE A 42 9.40 -11.07 -1.83
C ILE A 42 10.03 -9.84 -1.20
N TRP A 43 9.47 -8.65 -1.45
CA TRP A 43 9.94 -7.38 -0.88
C TRP A 43 9.92 -7.39 0.65
N LEU A 44 8.88 -7.96 1.27
CA LEU A 44 8.75 -8.05 2.72
C LEU A 44 9.88 -8.88 3.33
N ARG A 45 10.28 -9.99 2.70
CA ARG A 45 11.38 -10.80 3.22
C ARG A 45 12.71 -10.04 3.28
N GLU A 46 12.92 -9.06 2.42
CA GLU A 46 14.11 -8.21 2.42
C GLU A 46 13.94 -7.01 3.36
N THR A 47 12.72 -6.49 3.48
CA THR A 47 12.44 -5.18 4.08
C THR A 47 12.02 -5.24 5.54
N VAL A 48 11.08 -6.11 5.93
CA VAL A 48 10.58 -6.16 7.32
C VAL A 48 11.51 -6.92 8.28
N LEU A 49 12.71 -7.27 7.83
CA LEU A 49 13.82 -7.65 8.70
C LEU A 49 14.59 -6.42 9.22
N SER A 50 14.37 -5.22 8.66
CA SER A 50 14.95 -3.96 9.15
C SER A 50 13.93 -3.20 10.00
N VAL A 51 14.33 -2.82 11.22
CA VAL A 51 13.51 -2.01 12.14
C VAL A 51 13.26 -0.61 11.57
N GLU A 52 14.29 0.02 10.99
CA GLU A 52 14.21 1.35 10.39
C GLU A 52 13.16 1.40 9.26
N MET A 53 13.16 0.38 8.39
CA MET A 53 12.20 0.33 7.29
C MET A 53 10.75 0.07 7.77
N LEU A 54 10.58 -0.66 8.87
CA LEU A 54 9.27 -0.85 9.51
C LEU A 54 8.73 0.47 10.08
N GLU A 55 9.59 1.26 10.73
CA GLU A 55 9.25 2.59 11.25
C GLU A 55 8.87 3.55 10.13
N ASP A 56 9.64 3.59 9.05
CA ASP A 56 9.32 4.39 7.86
C ASP A 56 7.94 4.05 7.29
N LYS A 57 7.62 2.75 7.19
CA LYS A 57 6.32 2.29 6.70
C LYS A 57 5.18 2.65 7.65
N HIS A 58 5.43 2.62 8.95
CA HIS A 58 4.47 3.07 9.94
C HIS A 58 4.19 4.58 9.80
N ILE A 59 5.22 5.41 9.68
CA ILE A 59 5.10 6.87 9.46
C ILE A 59 4.32 7.17 8.18
N GLN A 60 4.59 6.44 7.09
CA GLN A 60 3.87 6.59 5.83
C GLN A 60 2.37 6.31 5.98
N HIS A 61 2.00 5.18 6.58
CA HIS A 61 0.59 4.84 6.80
C HIS A 61 -0.10 5.82 7.75
N HIS A 62 0.60 6.28 8.80
CA HIS A 62 0.07 7.29 9.71
C HIS A 62 -0.23 8.60 8.98
N THR A 63 0.74 9.13 8.23
CA THR A 63 0.60 10.38 7.48
C THR A 63 -0.53 10.31 6.44
N LEU A 64 -0.65 9.17 5.76
CA LEU A 64 -1.74 8.92 4.83
C LEU A 64 -3.10 8.90 5.54
N THR A 65 -3.18 8.25 6.70
CA THR A 65 -4.41 8.19 7.51
C THR A 65 -4.85 9.57 7.95
N GLU A 66 -3.92 10.41 8.42
CA GLU A 66 -4.22 11.80 8.80
C GLU A 66 -4.80 12.60 7.62
N ALA A 67 -4.19 12.50 6.43
CA ALA A 67 -4.68 13.18 5.23
C ALA A 67 -6.09 12.70 4.82
N ILE A 68 -6.38 11.39 4.95
CA ILE A 68 -7.70 10.82 4.67
C ILE A 68 -8.75 11.34 5.67
N LEU A 69 -8.42 11.30 6.97
CA LEU A 69 -9.33 11.76 8.02
C LEU A 69 -9.60 13.26 7.93
N ALA A 70 -8.60 14.04 7.54
CA ALA A 70 -8.73 15.47 7.24
C ALA A 70 -9.48 15.77 5.93
N ARG A 71 -9.86 14.74 5.15
CA ARG A 71 -10.52 14.84 3.84
C ARG A 71 -9.70 15.60 2.79
N GLU A 72 -8.38 15.58 2.91
CA GLU A 72 -7.44 16.22 1.97
C GLU A 72 -7.20 15.33 0.74
N ALA A 73 -8.21 15.17 -0.11
CA ALA A 73 -8.21 14.18 -1.20
C ALA A 73 -6.99 14.27 -2.13
N ALA A 74 -6.56 15.48 -2.51
CA ALA A 74 -5.39 15.69 -3.37
C ALA A 74 -4.09 15.21 -2.69
N ARG A 75 -3.91 15.56 -1.41
CA ARG A 75 -2.73 15.15 -0.63
C ARG A 75 -2.73 13.64 -0.39
N ALA A 76 -3.87 13.07 0.00
CA ALA A 76 -4.01 11.63 0.20
C ALA A 76 -3.70 10.84 -1.09
N SER A 77 -4.14 11.34 -2.25
CA SER A 77 -3.85 10.73 -3.55
C SER A 77 -2.35 10.75 -3.87
N GLU A 78 -1.69 11.87 -3.61
CA GLU A 78 -0.24 12.00 -3.83
C GLU A 78 0.57 11.09 -2.88
N LEU A 79 0.20 11.06 -1.60
CA LEU A 79 0.82 10.15 -0.62
C LEU A 79 0.64 8.68 -1.01
N MET A 80 -0.55 8.29 -1.48
CA MET A 80 -0.79 6.93 -1.98
C MET A 80 0.06 6.62 -3.21
N ARG A 81 0.20 7.56 -4.14
CA ARG A 81 1.06 7.40 -5.32
C ARG A 81 2.52 7.18 -4.93
N GLN A 82 3.04 8.00 -4.02
CA GLN A 82 4.41 7.87 -3.49
C GLN A 82 4.61 6.53 -2.77
N HIS A 83 3.65 6.15 -1.93
CA HIS A 83 3.63 4.86 -1.24
C HIS A 83 3.71 3.69 -2.23
N LEU A 84 2.86 3.68 -3.26
CA LEU A 84 2.87 2.66 -4.31
C LEU A 84 4.20 2.61 -5.05
N LEU A 85 4.77 3.75 -5.44
CA LEU A 85 6.06 3.81 -6.13
C LEU A 85 7.18 3.23 -5.27
N GLN A 86 7.24 3.56 -3.99
CA GLN A 86 8.27 3.00 -3.10
C GLN A 86 8.10 1.49 -2.88
N HIS A 87 6.86 0.98 -2.92
CA HIS A 87 6.54 -0.45 -2.81
C HIS A 87 6.76 -1.24 -4.12
N LEU A 88 6.52 -0.63 -5.28
CA LEU A 88 6.57 -1.30 -6.59
C LEU A 88 7.93 -1.18 -7.27
N LEU A 89 8.63 -0.05 -7.11
CA LEU A 89 9.92 0.19 -7.78
C LEU A 89 11.10 -0.50 -7.09
N THR A 90 10.90 -1.08 -5.91
CA THR A 90 11.95 -1.78 -5.18
C THR A 90 12.15 -3.23 -5.66
N PRO A 91 11.09 -4.01 -6.02
CA PRO A 91 11.28 -5.35 -6.57
C PRO A 91 11.10 -5.50 -8.11
N ILE A 92 10.50 -4.55 -8.85
CA ILE A 92 10.19 -4.75 -10.28
C ILE A 92 10.27 -3.46 -11.13
N PRO A 93 11.22 -3.34 -12.08
CA PRO A 93 11.32 -2.19 -12.98
C PRO A 93 10.27 -2.16 -14.12
N ILE A 94 9.29 -3.08 -14.16
CA ILE A 94 8.34 -3.25 -15.27
C ILE A 94 7.49 -1.99 -15.52
N ILE A 95 7.17 -1.21 -14.48
CA ILE A 95 6.39 0.04 -14.64
C ILE A 95 7.19 1.13 -15.37
N SER A 96 8.52 1.05 -15.45
CA SER A 96 9.33 2.01 -16.20
C SER A 96 9.41 1.72 -17.70
N ILE A 97 8.82 0.61 -18.17
CA ILE A 97 8.93 0.11 -19.55
C ILE A 97 7.55 0.10 -20.26
N CYS A 98 6.54 0.73 -19.66
CA CYS A 98 5.22 1.00 -20.26
C CYS A 98 4.91 2.48 -20.09
#